data_AF-A0A9D5B524-F1
#
_entry.id   AF-A0A9D5B524-F1
#
_cell.length_a   1.000
_cell.length_b   1.000
_cell.length_c   1.000
_cell.angle_alpha   90.00
_cell.angle_beta   90.00
_cell.angle_gamma   90.00
#
_symmetry.space_group_name_H-M   'P 1'
#
loop_
_entity.id
_entity.type
_entity.pdbx_description
1 polymer ?
#
loop_
_entity_poly.entity_id
_entity_poly.type
_entity_poly.pdbx_seq_one_letter_code
_entity_poly.pdbx_strand_id
1 'polypeptide(L)'
;MLPTNEQKEKPTQSAKSLSNWSCGSQYSPVERFVHNAKFMSLSQFWKIKHETLCVTVATTLKFAVSKYGWFYYGCTRCSSKAPNPEKAYECSCGQKVEQPIPRYEIEIYVSNGESKYQFVFWDSECAAILGMTAEFMHNSMVENGEDDPMVYPDELEMLLNKKMAFRVKVQPTFSQASVWKLCDDEAFVKEIENDYIVEDNQSKTEYAKLVPNKENLETSAVSMLPMPGQNPRFAQLYVYDTENEIENRMHGFRSKSGVDVNIVRKLSEMLYEHNVHAQSFRMARDRLCEEVKMSRKVDSVKDINDSKETWRLAVRIMDVWSVVNNKGIEHLEMIVMDSLGDRIQVLIRHDHLLKWKEVIKENMTCIINNGSVYNNDFQWKVCDHSKKIVLLGGTIMKAIELQNIPPKGYFFKDFGEILQGKCKTDRLEDIIGAVSEINHIQSNTPGKKVVVSVVLKDLKGNCINCNLWEIYGSKFLAYYNDPKNNGAIVILLTHAMVKDGQVSNAWSGSKLLINEDIPEIQDFMSKLPTNEQKEKPTQSAKSLSN
;
A
#
# COMPACT_ATOMS: atom_id res chain seq x y z
N MET A 1 -49.41 32.45 -45.93
CA MET A 1 -49.72 31.19 -45.22
C MET A 1 -48.65 30.18 -45.56
N LEU A 2 -47.80 29.84 -44.59
CA LEU A 2 -47.06 28.59 -44.43
C LEU A 2 -46.48 28.63 -43.00
N PRO A 3 -46.65 27.59 -42.16
CA PRO A 3 -46.33 27.66 -40.74
C PRO A 3 -44.90 27.20 -40.41
N THR A 4 -44.43 27.70 -39.27
CA THR A 4 -43.16 27.48 -38.57
C THR A 4 -42.95 26.04 -38.11
N ASN A 5 -41.72 25.51 -38.29
CA ASN A 5 -41.26 24.26 -37.69
C ASN A 5 -40.31 24.57 -36.52
N GLU A 6 -40.73 24.20 -35.30
CA GLU A 6 -39.89 24.17 -34.11
C GLU A 6 -38.90 23.00 -34.19
N GLN A 7 -37.60 23.30 -34.18
CA GLN A 7 -36.55 22.31 -33.92
C GLN A 7 -36.42 22.13 -32.41
N LYS A 8 -36.81 20.96 -31.89
CA LYS A 8 -36.39 20.48 -30.56
C LYS A 8 -34.95 19.98 -30.67
N GLU A 9 -34.03 20.69 -30.02
CA GLU A 9 -32.65 20.25 -29.79
C GLU A 9 -32.64 18.93 -28.99
N LYS A 10 -31.85 17.96 -29.45
CA LYS A 10 -31.51 16.74 -28.71
C LYS A 10 -30.38 17.04 -27.73
N PRO A 11 -30.42 16.54 -26.49
CA PRO A 11 -29.35 16.73 -25.53
C PRO A 11 -28.13 15.87 -25.87
N THR A 12 -26.97 16.51 -25.88
CA THR A 12 -25.63 15.94 -26.07
C THR A 12 -25.29 14.97 -24.93
N GLN A 13 -25.24 13.67 -25.20
CA GLN A 13 -24.73 12.67 -24.25
C GLN A 13 -23.20 12.64 -24.27
N SER A 14 -22.60 12.85 -23.10
CA SER A 14 -21.17 12.70 -22.84
C SER A 14 -20.78 11.21 -22.81
N ALA A 15 -20.20 10.70 -23.89
CA ALA A 15 -19.58 9.37 -23.90
C ALA A 15 -18.19 9.44 -23.23
N LYS A 16 -18.05 8.84 -22.05
CA LYS A 16 -16.75 8.47 -21.49
C LYS A 16 -16.60 6.94 -21.54
N SER A 17 -15.40 6.49 -21.95
CA SER A 17 -14.78 5.15 -21.87
C SER A 17 -15.31 3.91 -22.62
N LEU A 18 -16.09 4.03 -23.70
CA LEU A 18 -16.30 2.86 -24.60
C LEU A 18 -15.04 2.60 -25.44
N SER A 19 -14.37 1.45 -25.27
CA SER A 19 -13.19 1.11 -26.08
C SER A 19 -13.56 0.91 -27.57
N ASN A 20 -12.95 1.76 -28.42
CA ASN A 20 -13.03 1.91 -29.89
C ASN A 20 -14.20 1.23 -30.64
N TRP A 21 -15.11 2.05 -31.15
CA TRP A 21 -16.19 1.65 -32.07
C TRP A 21 -16.05 2.32 -33.44
N SER A 22 -16.35 1.60 -34.52
CA SER A 22 -16.58 2.19 -35.85
C SER A 22 -18.03 2.71 -35.97
N CYS A 23 -18.19 3.90 -36.53
CA CYS A 23 -19.44 4.70 -36.54
C CYS A 23 -20.48 4.24 -37.60
N GLY A 24 -20.60 2.94 -37.87
CA GLY A 24 -21.32 2.45 -39.07
C GLY A 24 -22.56 1.56 -38.86
N SER A 25 -23.04 1.34 -37.63
CA SER A 25 -24.08 0.34 -37.35
C SER A 25 -25.39 0.95 -36.81
N GLN A 26 -26.54 0.32 -37.11
CA GLN A 26 -27.89 0.75 -36.68
C GLN A 26 -28.22 0.32 -35.24
N TYR A 27 -27.40 -0.53 -34.64
CA TYR A 27 -27.61 -1.08 -33.28
C TYR A 27 -27.13 -0.13 -32.19
N SER A 28 -27.77 -0.17 -31.02
CA SER A 28 -27.43 0.61 -29.83
C SER A 28 -26.05 0.23 -29.23
N PRO A 29 -25.44 1.10 -28.40
CA PRO A 29 -24.23 0.78 -27.64
C PRO A 29 -24.26 -0.55 -26.88
N VAL A 30 -25.39 -0.87 -26.27
CA VAL A 30 -25.57 -2.12 -25.52
C VAL A 30 -25.73 -3.30 -26.47
N GLU A 31 -26.54 -3.19 -27.51
CA GLU A 31 -26.80 -4.28 -28.47
C GLU A 31 -25.51 -4.79 -29.13
N ARG A 32 -24.58 -3.90 -29.54
CA ARG A 32 -23.31 -4.38 -30.13
C ARG A 32 -22.36 -4.93 -29.07
N PHE A 33 -22.42 -4.43 -27.83
CA PHE A 33 -21.62 -4.96 -26.74
C PHE A 33 -21.95 -6.42 -26.48
N VAL A 34 -23.24 -6.75 -26.48
CA VAL A 34 -23.75 -8.09 -26.15
C VAL A 34 -23.90 -9.04 -27.33
N HIS A 35 -23.84 -8.53 -28.56
CA HIS A 35 -24.02 -9.32 -29.78
C HIS A 35 -23.13 -10.58 -29.83
N ASN A 36 -23.76 -11.74 -30.05
CA ASN A 36 -23.14 -13.08 -30.09
C ASN A 36 -22.36 -13.47 -28.82
N ALA A 37 -22.68 -12.90 -27.66
CA ALA A 37 -22.10 -13.27 -26.38
C ALA A 37 -23.15 -13.92 -25.46
N LYS A 38 -22.71 -14.85 -24.60
CA LYS A 38 -23.55 -15.45 -23.56
C LYS A 38 -23.48 -14.63 -22.28
N PHE A 39 -24.63 -14.28 -21.70
CA PHE A 39 -24.66 -13.65 -20.39
C PHE A 39 -24.46 -14.70 -19.31
N MET A 40 -23.46 -14.50 -18.47
CA MET A 40 -23.10 -15.47 -17.45
C MET A 40 -22.54 -14.76 -16.23
N SER A 41 -22.88 -15.25 -15.04
CA SER A 41 -22.19 -14.85 -13.81
C SER A 41 -20.85 -15.56 -13.72
N LEU A 42 -19.92 -15.03 -12.91
CA LEU A 42 -18.59 -15.64 -12.75
C LEU A 42 -18.65 -17.07 -12.21
N SER A 43 -19.66 -17.41 -11.41
CA SER A 43 -19.84 -18.78 -10.87
C SER A 43 -20.03 -19.82 -11.97
N GLN A 44 -20.59 -19.41 -13.11
CA GLN A 44 -20.87 -20.28 -14.24
C GLN A 44 -19.67 -20.45 -15.18
N PHE A 45 -18.64 -19.60 -15.09
CA PHE A 45 -17.46 -19.68 -15.96
C PHE A 45 -16.74 -21.02 -15.80
N TRP A 46 -16.69 -21.55 -14.58
CA TRP A 46 -16.10 -22.86 -14.26
C TRP A 46 -16.80 -24.04 -14.95
N LYS A 47 -18.03 -23.85 -15.46
CA LYS A 47 -18.79 -24.88 -16.18
C LYS A 47 -18.49 -24.91 -17.68
N ILE A 48 -17.78 -23.90 -18.19
CA ILE A 48 -17.47 -23.76 -19.62
C ILE A 48 -16.34 -24.74 -20.01
N LYS A 49 -16.57 -25.55 -21.04
CA LYS A 49 -15.61 -26.57 -21.52
C LYS A 49 -14.83 -26.17 -22.77
N HIS A 50 -15.30 -25.15 -23.49
CA HIS A 50 -14.72 -24.68 -24.75
C HIS A 50 -14.66 -23.16 -24.76
N GLU A 51 -13.76 -22.59 -25.55
CA GLU A 51 -13.66 -21.13 -25.66
C GLU A 51 -15.02 -20.51 -25.99
N THR A 52 -15.49 -19.60 -25.13
CA THR A 52 -16.83 -19.03 -25.23
C THR A 52 -16.75 -17.53 -25.00
N LEU A 53 -17.49 -16.77 -25.82
CA LEU A 53 -17.62 -15.33 -25.65
C LEU A 53 -18.77 -15.04 -24.68
N CYS A 54 -18.46 -14.33 -23.60
CA CYS A 54 -19.39 -14.05 -22.52
C CYS A 54 -19.49 -12.54 -22.24
N VAL A 55 -20.64 -12.13 -21.72
CA VAL A 55 -20.83 -10.83 -21.07
C VAL A 55 -21.14 -11.06 -19.60
N THR A 56 -20.49 -10.26 -18.74
CA THR A 56 -20.69 -10.31 -17.29
C THR A 56 -20.44 -8.94 -16.69
N VAL A 57 -20.90 -8.72 -15.46
CA VAL A 57 -20.57 -7.53 -14.67
C VAL A 57 -19.77 -7.99 -13.45
N ALA A 58 -18.62 -7.38 -13.23
CA ALA A 58 -17.74 -7.75 -12.15
C ALA A 58 -17.00 -6.53 -11.60
N THR A 59 -16.44 -6.67 -10.40
CA THR A 59 -15.57 -5.66 -9.79
C THR A 59 -14.14 -6.15 -9.86
N THR A 60 -13.22 -5.33 -10.36
CA THR A 60 -11.78 -5.62 -10.34
C THR A 60 -11.26 -5.58 -8.91
N LEU A 61 -10.45 -6.56 -8.51
CA LEU A 61 -9.99 -6.69 -7.13
C LEU A 61 -8.50 -6.34 -7.02
N LYS A 62 -7.64 -7.25 -7.48
CA LYS A 62 -6.18 -7.18 -7.36
C LYS A 62 -5.50 -7.75 -8.59
N PHE A 63 -4.27 -7.32 -8.82
CA PHE A 63 -3.43 -7.95 -9.84
C PHE A 63 -3.14 -9.40 -9.47
N ALA A 64 -3.32 -10.29 -10.44
CA ALA A 64 -2.72 -11.62 -10.43
C ALA A 64 -1.31 -11.46 -10.98
N VAL A 65 -0.28 -11.51 -10.14
CA VAL A 65 1.08 -11.28 -10.67
C VAL A 65 1.52 -12.42 -11.55
N SER A 66 1.69 -12.07 -12.81
CA SER A 66 2.21 -12.96 -13.84
C SER A 66 3.67 -13.25 -13.60
N LYS A 67 4.11 -14.43 -14.04
CA LYS A 67 5.53 -14.79 -14.14
C LYS A 67 6.30 -14.01 -15.20
N TYR A 68 5.63 -13.16 -15.99
CA TYR A 68 6.23 -12.39 -17.07
C TYR A 68 6.10 -10.86 -16.89
N GLY A 69 5.51 -10.40 -15.80
CA GLY A 69 5.32 -8.97 -15.53
C GLY A 69 3.97 -8.41 -16.00
N TRP A 70 3.90 -7.10 -16.21
CA TRP A 70 2.66 -6.37 -16.57
C TRP A 70 2.56 -6.01 -18.07
N PHE A 71 3.60 -6.31 -18.85
CA PHE A 71 3.66 -6.00 -20.27
C PHE A 71 4.37 -7.09 -21.08
N TYR A 72 4.21 -7.02 -22.39
CA TYR A 72 4.96 -7.82 -23.35
C TYR A 72 5.43 -6.96 -24.52
N TYR A 73 6.51 -7.39 -25.17
CA TYR A 73 6.96 -6.80 -26.41
C TYR A 73 6.13 -7.29 -27.59
N GLY A 74 5.55 -6.37 -28.36
CA GLY A 74 4.61 -6.66 -29.45
C GLY A 74 4.85 -5.86 -30.72
N CYS A 75 4.04 -6.14 -31.73
CA CYS A 75 4.04 -5.41 -33.00
C CYS A 75 3.65 -3.93 -32.78
N THR A 76 4.20 -3.01 -33.56
CA THR A 76 3.85 -1.57 -33.48
C THR A 76 2.44 -1.26 -33.98
N ARG A 77 1.82 -2.18 -34.73
CA ARG A 77 0.51 -1.96 -35.37
C ARG A 77 -0.64 -2.77 -34.77
N CYS A 78 -0.40 -4.00 -34.32
CA CYS A 78 -1.42 -4.87 -33.75
C CYS A 78 -0.96 -5.49 -32.44
N SER A 79 -1.86 -6.19 -31.75
CA SER A 79 -1.59 -6.79 -30.44
C SER A 79 -0.77 -8.09 -30.50
N SER A 80 -0.23 -8.46 -31.66
CA SER A 80 0.57 -9.69 -31.80
C SER A 80 1.88 -9.58 -31.02
N LYS A 81 2.15 -10.59 -30.18
CA LYS A 81 3.39 -10.71 -29.39
C LYS A 81 4.58 -10.98 -30.29
N ALA A 82 5.71 -10.32 -30.01
CA ALA A 82 6.94 -10.52 -30.76
C ALA A 82 7.52 -11.91 -30.44
N PRO A 83 7.99 -12.68 -31.44
CA PRO A 83 8.63 -13.97 -31.20
C PRO A 83 9.94 -13.84 -30.42
N ASN A 84 10.68 -12.77 -30.68
CA ASN A 84 11.91 -12.41 -29.97
C ASN A 84 11.96 -10.88 -29.83
N PRO A 85 11.96 -10.33 -28.60
CA PRO A 85 12.05 -8.88 -28.36
C PRO A 85 13.30 -8.21 -28.92
N GLU A 86 14.40 -8.95 -29.08
CA GLU A 86 15.72 -8.42 -29.48
C GLU A 86 15.95 -8.42 -31.00
N LYS A 87 15.01 -8.96 -31.78
CA LYS A 87 15.19 -9.15 -33.22
C LYS A 87 14.06 -8.55 -34.03
N ALA A 88 14.42 -7.95 -35.16
CA ALA A 88 13.46 -7.55 -36.17
C ALA A 88 12.69 -8.76 -36.72
N TYR A 89 11.41 -8.57 -37.00
CA TYR A 89 10.55 -9.64 -37.54
C TYR A 89 9.43 -9.07 -38.42
N GLU A 90 8.81 -9.95 -39.20
CA GLU A 90 7.59 -9.62 -39.95
C GLU A 90 6.38 -10.17 -39.20
N CYS A 91 5.47 -9.28 -38.82
CA CYS A 91 4.26 -9.64 -38.10
C CYS A 91 3.22 -10.22 -39.05
N SER A 92 2.34 -11.10 -38.54
CA SER A 92 1.22 -11.67 -39.31
C SER A 92 0.24 -10.64 -39.88
N CYS A 93 0.25 -9.40 -39.39
CA CYS A 93 -0.52 -8.28 -39.95
C CYS A 93 0.14 -7.61 -41.16
N GLY A 94 1.31 -8.11 -41.60
CA GLY A 94 2.12 -7.57 -42.70
C GLY A 94 3.05 -6.43 -42.29
N GLN A 95 3.12 -6.08 -41.00
CA GLN A 95 4.02 -5.04 -40.51
C GLN A 95 5.44 -5.59 -40.34
N LYS A 96 6.42 -4.92 -40.95
CA LYS A 96 7.85 -5.12 -40.62
C LYS A 96 8.16 -4.35 -39.35
N VAL A 97 8.59 -5.07 -38.32
CA VAL A 97 8.87 -4.53 -36.99
C VAL A 97 10.38 -4.60 -36.78
N GLU A 98 11.04 -3.44 -36.76
CA GLU A 98 12.48 -3.36 -36.48
C GLU A 98 12.75 -3.54 -34.98
N GLN A 99 11.98 -2.82 -34.15
CA GLN A 99 12.00 -2.93 -32.70
C GLN A 99 10.57 -3.14 -32.19
N PRO A 100 10.31 -4.26 -31.48
CA PRO A 100 9.06 -4.47 -30.76
C PRO A 100 8.84 -3.40 -29.68
N ILE A 101 7.59 -3.04 -29.42
CA ILE A 101 7.24 -2.05 -28.39
C ILE A 101 6.51 -2.71 -27.20
N PRO A 102 6.66 -2.18 -25.97
CA PRO A 102 5.88 -2.63 -24.83
C PRO A 102 4.36 -2.45 -25.03
N ARG A 103 3.58 -3.47 -24.66
CA ARG A 103 2.10 -3.50 -24.69
C ARG A 103 1.56 -4.14 -23.41
N TYR A 104 0.42 -3.67 -22.90
CA TYR A 104 -0.14 -4.18 -21.64
C TYR A 104 -0.59 -5.65 -21.75
N GLU A 105 -0.23 -6.46 -20.75
CA GLU A 105 -0.77 -7.80 -20.48
C GLU A 105 -0.94 -7.89 -18.96
N ILE A 106 -2.09 -7.45 -18.47
CA ILE A 106 -2.36 -7.32 -17.03
C ILE A 106 -3.39 -8.35 -16.60
N GLU A 107 -2.97 -9.26 -15.74
CA GLU A 107 -3.87 -10.26 -15.16
C GLU A 107 -4.50 -9.67 -13.88
N ILE A 108 -5.83 -9.70 -13.78
CA ILE A 108 -6.61 -9.12 -12.66
C ILE A 108 -7.63 -10.14 -12.18
N TYR A 109 -7.68 -10.38 -10.87
CA TYR A 109 -8.81 -11.10 -10.27
C TYR A 109 -10.02 -10.19 -10.22
N VAL A 110 -11.16 -10.67 -10.71
CA VAL A 110 -12.46 -10.00 -10.66
C VAL A 110 -13.43 -10.80 -9.80
N SER A 111 -14.40 -10.12 -9.19
CA SER A 111 -15.49 -10.78 -8.45
C SER A 111 -16.88 -10.30 -8.83
N ASN A 112 -17.84 -11.21 -8.66
CA ASN A 112 -19.27 -10.96 -8.71
C ASN A 112 -19.88 -11.78 -7.56
N GLY A 113 -20.27 -11.11 -6.47
CA GLY A 113 -20.60 -11.76 -5.20
C GLY A 113 -19.40 -12.53 -4.63
N GLU A 114 -19.64 -13.79 -4.24
CA GLU A 114 -18.60 -14.68 -3.70
C GLU A 114 -17.71 -15.32 -4.79
N SER A 115 -18.13 -15.26 -6.06
CA SER A 115 -17.41 -15.89 -7.15
C SER A 115 -16.27 -15.02 -7.67
N LYS A 116 -15.10 -15.64 -7.88
CA LYS A 116 -13.90 -15.00 -8.42
C LYS A 116 -13.45 -15.66 -9.71
N TYR A 117 -12.86 -14.88 -10.60
CA TYR A 117 -12.25 -15.37 -11.82
C TYR A 117 -11.08 -14.49 -12.24
N GLN A 118 -10.14 -15.02 -13.03
CA GLN A 118 -8.98 -14.26 -13.52
C GLN A 118 -9.25 -13.71 -14.92
N PHE A 119 -9.13 -12.40 -15.09
CA PHE A 119 -9.27 -11.70 -16.36
C PHE A 119 -7.91 -11.18 -16.84
N VAL A 120 -7.65 -11.27 -18.14
CA VAL A 120 -6.45 -10.69 -18.78
C VAL A 120 -6.88 -9.45 -19.55
N PHE A 121 -6.38 -8.30 -19.13
CA PHE A 121 -6.59 -7.01 -19.77
C PHE A 121 -5.43 -6.76 -20.74
N TRP A 122 -5.78 -6.51 -21.99
CA TRP A 122 -4.82 -6.27 -23.05
C TRP A 122 -4.65 -4.77 -23.32
N ASP A 123 -3.65 -4.47 -24.13
CA ASP A 123 -3.18 -3.12 -24.45
C ASP A 123 -4.30 -2.09 -24.72
N SER A 124 -5.26 -2.41 -25.60
CA SER A 124 -6.34 -1.48 -25.95
C SER A 124 -7.28 -1.19 -24.78
N GLU A 125 -7.58 -2.19 -23.96
CA GLU A 125 -8.50 -2.07 -22.82
C GLU A 125 -7.84 -1.32 -21.67
N CYS A 126 -6.56 -1.63 -21.39
CA CYS A 126 -5.76 -0.89 -20.41
C CYS A 126 -5.61 0.57 -20.83
N ALA A 127 -5.19 0.84 -22.06
CA ALA A 127 -5.01 2.20 -22.56
C ALA A 127 -6.31 3.02 -22.54
N ALA A 128 -7.47 2.38 -22.78
CA ALA A 128 -8.76 3.04 -22.70
C ALA A 128 -9.12 3.52 -21.28
N ILE A 129 -8.72 2.78 -20.24
CA ILE A 129 -8.95 3.18 -18.83
C ILE A 129 -7.85 4.12 -18.34
N LEU A 130 -6.59 3.83 -18.67
CA LEU A 130 -5.40 4.53 -18.17
C LEU A 130 -5.13 5.85 -18.90
N GLY A 131 -5.59 5.98 -20.14
CA GLY A 131 -5.32 7.14 -20.98
C GLY A 131 -3.87 7.24 -21.48
N MET A 132 -3.06 6.19 -21.29
CA MET A 132 -1.65 6.13 -21.69
C MET A 132 -1.28 4.76 -22.25
N THR A 133 -0.18 4.68 -22.99
CA THR A 133 0.34 3.44 -23.58
C THR A 133 1.32 2.74 -22.65
N ALA A 134 1.42 1.42 -22.76
CA ALA A 134 2.42 0.65 -22.02
C ALA A 134 3.85 1.10 -22.36
N GLU A 135 4.11 1.45 -23.63
CA GLU A 135 5.40 2.00 -24.08
C GLU A 135 5.78 3.27 -23.32
N PHE A 136 4.88 4.24 -23.22
CA PHE A 136 5.15 5.49 -22.50
C PHE A 136 5.46 5.21 -21.02
N MET A 137 4.62 4.39 -20.39
CA MET A 137 4.76 4.02 -18.98
C MET A 137 6.06 3.27 -18.71
N HIS A 138 6.38 2.28 -19.54
CA HIS A 138 7.61 1.50 -19.46
C HIS A 138 8.86 2.37 -19.63
N ASN A 139 8.91 3.22 -20.65
CA ASN A 139 10.06 4.08 -20.89
C ASN A 139 10.29 5.06 -19.73
N SER A 140 9.20 5.60 -19.16
CA SER A 140 9.29 6.42 -17.95
C SER A 140 9.86 5.66 -16.76
N MET A 141 9.53 4.37 -16.59
CA MET A 141 10.10 3.55 -15.50
C MET A 141 11.59 3.31 -15.71
N VAL A 142 11.99 2.95 -16.93
CA VAL A 142 13.40 2.72 -17.29
C VAL A 142 14.25 3.99 -17.10
N GLU A 143 13.73 5.16 -17.50
CA GLU A 143 14.39 6.46 -17.27
C GLU A 143 14.60 6.76 -15.78
N ASN A 144 13.72 6.26 -14.91
CA ASN A 144 13.84 6.36 -13.45
C ASN A 144 14.67 5.22 -12.83
N GLY A 145 15.29 4.37 -13.65
CA GLY A 145 16.17 3.29 -13.21
C GLY A 145 15.45 2.00 -12.82
N GLU A 146 14.18 1.83 -13.19
CA GLU A 146 13.38 0.63 -12.94
C GLU A 146 13.05 -0.09 -14.27
N ASP A 147 13.71 -1.22 -14.51
CA ASP A 147 13.56 -2.05 -15.73
C ASP A 147 13.03 -3.46 -15.41
N ASP A 148 12.70 -3.76 -14.14
CA ASP A 148 12.13 -5.06 -13.79
C ASP A 148 10.63 -5.12 -14.18
N PRO A 149 10.23 -6.01 -15.11
CA PRO A 149 8.83 -6.15 -15.51
C PRO A 149 7.92 -6.66 -14.37
N MET A 150 8.49 -7.18 -13.27
CA MET A 150 7.77 -7.55 -12.05
C MET A 150 7.45 -6.37 -11.14
N VAL A 151 7.94 -5.17 -11.47
CA VAL A 151 7.59 -3.94 -10.76
C VAL A 151 6.45 -3.28 -11.53
N TYR A 152 5.26 -3.31 -10.93
CA TYR A 152 4.05 -2.78 -11.54
C TYR A 152 3.96 -1.26 -11.28
N PRO A 153 3.78 -0.43 -12.33
CA PRO A 153 3.61 1.01 -12.18
C PRO A 153 2.36 1.40 -11.38
N ASP A 154 2.45 2.49 -10.61
CA ASP A 154 1.40 2.96 -9.70
C ASP A 154 0.11 3.33 -10.47
N GLU A 155 0.26 3.85 -11.69
CA GLU A 155 -0.84 4.22 -12.56
C GLU A 155 -1.77 3.04 -12.87
N LEU A 156 -1.26 1.80 -12.85
CA LEU A 156 -2.09 0.61 -13.07
C LEU A 156 -3.17 0.44 -12.01
N GLU A 157 -2.99 0.99 -10.80
CA GLU A 157 -3.98 0.90 -9.72
C GLU A 157 -5.35 1.48 -10.11
N MET A 158 -5.39 2.36 -11.13
CA MET A 158 -6.62 2.86 -11.74
C MET A 158 -7.53 1.75 -12.29
N LEU A 159 -6.99 0.57 -12.58
CA LEU A 159 -7.75 -0.59 -13.06
C LEU A 159 -8.48 -1.32 -11.93
N LEU A 160 -8.14 -1.09 -10.66
CA LEU A 160 -8.64 -1.86 -9.52
C LEU A 160 -9.87 -1.19 -8.87
N ASN A 161 -10.74 -2.00 -8.25
CA ASN A 161 -11.98 -1.61 -7.55
C ASN A 161 -13.00 -0.88 -8.43
N LYS A 162 -12.97 -1.12 -9.73
CA LYS A 162 -13.97 -0.63 -10.68
C LYS A 162 -14.97 -1.73 -10.93
N LYS A 163 -16.25 -1.42 -10.68
CA LYS A 163 -17.37 -2.25 -11.14
C LYS A 163 -17.63 -1.93 -12.61
N MET A 164 -17.53 -2.93 -13.48
CA MET A 164 -17.57 -2.74 -14.93
C MET A 164 -18.36 -3.86 -15.61
N ALA A 165 -18.92 -3.54 -16.77
CA ALA A 165 -19.45 -4.52 -17.71
C ALA A 165 -18.29 -5.02 -18.58
N PHE A 166 -18.14 -6.34 -18.69
CA PHE A 166 -17.08 -6.98 -19.43
C PHE A 166 -17.64 -7.87 -20.52
N ARG A 167 -17.08 -7.74 -21.72
CA ARG A 167 -17.19 -8.72 -22.79
C ARG A 167 -15.87 -9.48 -22.84
N VAL A 168 -15.90 -10.76 -22.49
CA VAL A 168 -14.70 -11.57 -22.32
C VAL A 168 -14.77 -12.85 -23.14
N LYS A 169 -13.62 -13.29 -23.63
CA LYS A 169 -13.45 -14.63 -24.19
C LYS A 169 -12.94 -15.54 -23.07
N VAL A 170 -13.81 -16.41 -22.53
CA VAL A 170 -13.44 -17.37 -21.50
C VAL A 170 -12.60 -18.48 -22.13
N GLN A 171 -11.46 -18.79 -21.52
CA GLN A 171 -10.50 -19.78 -22.01
C GLN A 171 -10.22 -20.81 -20.91
N PRO A 172 -11.04 -21.89 -20.84
CA PRO A 172 -10.96 -22.88 -19.76
C PRO A 172 -9.59 -23.54 -19.62
N THR A 173 -8.87 -23.73 -20.73
CA THR A 173 -7.50 -24.31 -20.75
C THR A 173 -6.52 -23.56 -19.86
N PHE A 174 -6.71 -22.25 -19.70
CA PHE A 174 -5.84 -21.36 -18.93
C PHE A 174 -6.49 -20.91 -17.62
N SER A 175 -7.70 -21.40 -17.30
CA SER A 175 -8.50 -20.97 -16.13
C SER A 175 -8.65 -19.44 -16.03
N GLN A 176 -8.71 -18.75 -17.17
CA GLN A 176 -8.81 -17.29 -17.26
C GLN A 176 -9.76 -16.86 -18.38
N ALA A 177 -10.03 -15.56 -18.48
CA ALA A 177 -10.78 -14.97 -19.57
C ALA A 177 -10.04 -13.76 -20.13
N SER A 178 -9.89 -13.69 -21.45
CA SER A 178 -9.32 -12.53 -22.11
C SER A 178 -10.39 -11.44 -22.25
N VAL A 179 -10.13 -10.25 -21.71
CA VAL A 179 -11.03 -9.11 -21.87
C VAL A 179 -10.96 -8.64 -23.31
N TRP A 180 -12.12 -8.52 -23.95
CA TRP A 180 -12.20 -8.07 -25.34
C TRP A 180 -12.80 -6.69 -25.46
N LYS A 181 -13.76 -6.36 -24.57
CA LYS A 181 -14.29 -5.01 -24.36
C LYS A 181 -14.72 -4.83 -22.92
N LEU A 182 -14.74 -3.59 -22.47
CA LEU A 182 -15.23 -3.20 -21.15
C LEU A 182 -15.96 -1.86 -21.21
N CYS A 183 -16.74 -1.57 -20.18
CA CYS A 183 -17.35 -0.26 -19.94
C CYS A 183 -17.53 -0.05 -18.43
N ASP A 184 -17.09 1.10 -17.93
CA ASP A 184 -17.20 1.51 -16.52
C ASP A 184 -18.25 2.61 -16.28
N ASP A 185 -19.08 2.92 -17.28
CA ASP A 185 -20.21 3.83 -17.13
C ASP A 185 -21.31 3.22 -16.25
N GLU A 186 -21.67 3.90 -15.17
CA GLU A 186 -22.58 3.36 -14.16
C GLU A 186 -23.99 3.06 -14.72
N ALA A 187 -24.48 3.87 -15.66
CA ALA A 187 -25.79 3.65 -16.28
C ALA A 187 -25.75 2.43 -17.21
N PHE A 188 -24.70 2.31 -18.03
CA PHE A 188 -24.48 1.16 -18.89
C PHE A 188 -24.31 -0.14 -18.09
N VAL A 189 -23.53 -0.11 -17.01
CA VAL A 189 -23.35 -1.26 -16.11
C VAL A 189 -24.68 -1.71 -15.55
N LYS A 190 -25.51 -0.78 -15.05
CA LYS A 190 -26.84 -1.09 -14.52
C LYS A 190 -27.79 -1.67 -15.58
N GLU A 191 -27.73 -1.18 -16.82
CA GLU A 191 -28.52 -1.73 -17.93
C GLU A 191 -28.15 -3.20 -18.19
N ILE A 192 -26.86 -3.52 -18.26
CA ILE A 192 -26.40 -4.90 -18.44
C ILE A 192 -26.80 -5.81 -17.27
N GLU A 193 -26.68 -5.33 -16.03
CA GLU A 193 -27.08 -6.09 -14.84
C GLU A 193 -28.58 -6.39 -14.81
N ASN A 194 -29.42 -5.40 -15.09
CA ASN A 194 -30.87 -5.53 -14.97
C ASN A 194 -31.50 -6.31 -16.12
N ASP A 195 -31.06 -6.07 -17.36
CA ASP A 195 -31.78 -6.55 -18.54
C ASP A 195 -31.28 -7.93 -19.02
N TYR A 196 -30.10 -8.36 -18.55
CA TYR A 196 -29.45 -9.55 -19.12
C TYR A 196 -28.81 -10.51 -18.09
N ILE A 197 -28.63 -10.10 -16.83
CA ILE A 197 -28.08 -10.95 -15.76
C ILE A 197 -29.17 -11.21 -14.71
N VAL A 198 -30.33 -11.72 -15.13
CA VAL A 198 -31.38 -12.18 -14.20
C VAL A 198 -31.29 -13.70 -14.05
N GLU A 199 -30.63 -14.14 -12.97
CA GLU A 199 -30.95 -15.29 -12.10
C GLU A 199 -29.72 -15.72 -11.27
N ASP A 200 -29.58 -15.18 -10.05
CA ASP A 200 -29.46 -15.95 -8.80
C ASP A 200 -29.54 -14.96 -7.61
N ASN A 201 -30.70 -14.34 -7.39
CA ASN A 201 -30.94 -13.47 -6.24
C ASN A 201 -32.17 -13.94 -5.48
N GLN A 202 -31.98 -15.02 -4.72
CA GLN A 202 -32.72 -15.23 -3.47
C GLN A 202 -31.73 -15.20 -2.30
N SER A 203 -31.29 -14.00 -1.90
CA SER A 203 -31.20 -13.55 -0.50
C SER A 203 -30.50 -12.19 -0.37
N LYS A 204 -31.26 -11.15 0.03
CA LYS A 204 -30.98 -10.15 1.10
C LYS A 204 -29.54 -9.56 1.18
N THR A 205 -29.25 -8.25 1.26
CA THR A 205 -29.98 -7.05 1.74
C THR A 205 -29.15 -5.79 1.39
N GLU A 206 -29.81 -4.63 1.29
CA GLU A 206 -29.34 -3.25 1.55
C GLU A 206 -27.91 -2.80 1.14
N TYR A 207 -27.83 -1.89 0.16
CA TYR A 207 -26.82 -0.82 0.18
C TYR A 207 -27.51 0.54 0.24
N ALA A 208 -27.40 1.14 1.42
CA ALA A 208 -27.80 2.51 1.70
C ALA A 208 -26.88 3.51 0.97
N LYS A 209 -27.51 4.58 0.49
CA LYS A 209 -26.90 5.80 -0.02
C LYS A 209 -25.93 6.38 1.01
N LEU A 210 -24.69 6.68 0.61
CA LEU A 210 -23.89 7.72 1.26
C LEU A 210 -23.20 8.57 0.19
N VAL A 211 -23.67 9.80 0.09
CA VAL A 211 -23.03 10.93 -0.59
C VAL A 211 -21.82 11.35 0.26
N PRO A 212 -20.62 11.59 -0.29
CA PRO A 212 -19.58 12.27 0.46
C PRO A 212 -19.85 13.77 0.43
N ASN A 213 -20.08 14.34 1.61
CA ASN A 213 -19.95 15.77 1.85
C ASN A 213 -18.49 16.20 1.63
N LYS A 214 -18.34 17.37 1.02
CA LYS A 214 -17.10 18.17 1.04
C LYS A 214 -16.71 18.42 2.50
N GLU A 215 -15.47 18.09 2.87
CA GLU A 215 -14.46 19.07 3.31
C GLU A 215 -13.19 18.41 3.88
N ASN A 216 -12.08 19.05 3.52
CA ASN A 216 -10.78 19.14 4.17
C ASN A 216 -9.81 17.95 4.08
N LEU A 217 -8.82 18.12 3.19
CA LEU A 217 -7.46 17.60 3.38
C LEU A 217 -6.45 18.62 2.83
N GLU A 218 -5.87 19.42 3.72
CA GLU A 218 -4.57 20.06 3.47
C GLU A 218 -3.49 19.10 3.98
N THR A 219 -2.69 18.56 3.07
CA THR A 219 -1.42 17.89 3.40
C THR A 219 -0.32 18.40 2.50
N SER A 220 0.82 18.63 3.14
CA SER A 220 1.98 19.39 2.71
C SER A 220 2.65 18.86 1.43
N ALA A 221 2.68 19.70 0.40
CA ALA A 221 3.67 19.65 -0.68
C ALA A 221 4.55 20.92 -0.59
N VAL A 222 5.85 20.72 -0.70
CA VAL A 222 6.89 21.75 -0.56
C VAL A 222 6.67 22.91 -1.56
N SER A 223 6.44 24.10 -1.02
CA SER A 223 6.59 25.45 -1.61
C SER A 223 5.88 25.81 -2.94
N MET A 224 4.57 25.61 -3.05
CA MET A 224 3.71 26.37 -4.00
C MET A 224 2.37 26.87 -3.40
N LEU A 225 2.15 26.69 -2.10
CA LEU A 225 0.96 27.18 -1.38
C LEU A 225 1.26 28.55 -0.74
N PRO A 226 0.28 29.45 -0.64
CA PRO A 226 0.45 30.66 0.17
C PRO A 226 0.62 30.30 1.65
N MET A 227 1.33 31.14 2.41
CA MET A 227 1.41 30.95 3.87
C MET A 227 0.01 31.03 4.49
N PRO A 228 -0.27 30.30 5.60
CA PRO A 228 -1.57 30.35 6.25
C PRO A 228 -2.04 31.79 6.52
N GLY A 229 -3.21 32.16 5.99
CA GLY A 229 -3.78 33.51 6.10
C GLY A 229 -3.24 34.54 5.09
N GLN A 230 -2.40 34.14 4.13
CA GLN A 230 -1.94 34.99 3.04
C GLN A 230 -2.62 34.62 1.71
N ASN A 231 -2.80 35.61 0.84
CA ASN A 231 -3.35 35.41 -0.51
C ASN A 231 -2.25 34.91 -1.48
N PRO A 232 -2.61 34.08 -2.48
CA PRO A 232 -1.67 33.57 -3.47
C PRO A 232 -1.04 34.70 -4.31
N ARG A 233 0.25 34.56 -4.66
CA ARG A 233 0.99 35.51 -5.50
C ARG A 233 1.80 34.82 -6.61
N PHE A 234 2.04 35.56 -7.70
CA PHE A 234 2.90 35.12 -8.81
C PHE A 234 2.48 33.76 -9.39
N ALA A 235 3.37 32.76 -9.40
CA ALA A 235 3.12 31.42 -9.90
C ALA A 235 2.00 30.68 -9.13
N GLN A 236 1.79 31.02 -7.85
CA GLN A 236 0.75 30.40 -7.01
C GLN A 236 -0.66 30.65 -7.56
N LEU A 237 -0.88 31.76 -8.26
CA LEU A 237 -2.17 32.11 -8.90
C LEU A 237 -2.60 31.13 -10.00
N TYR A 238 -1.67 30.32 -10.51
CA TYR A 238 -1.94 29.31 -11.54
C TYR A 238 -2.20 27.92 -10.95
N VAL A 239 -1.95 27.72 -9.64
CA VAL A 239 -1.93 26.40 -8.99
C VAL A 239 -2.87 26.31 -7.78
N TYR A 240 -3.06 27.39 -7.02
CA TYR A 240 -3.88 27.44 -5.80
C TYR A 240 -5.16 28.29 -5.98
N ASP A 241 -6.29 27.83 -5.44
CA ASP A 241 -7.60 28.52 -5.45
C ASP A 241 -7.96 29.15 -6.81
N THR A 242 -7.98 28.29 -7.83
CA THR A 242 -8.19 28.70 -9.23
C THR A 242 -9.66 29.01 -9.56
N GLU A 243 -10.60 28.56 -8.73
CA GLU A 243 -12.03 28.93 -8.84
C GLU A 243 -12.24 30.43 -8.60
N ASN A 244 -11.39 31.03 -7.75
CA ASN A 244 -11.39 32.47 -7.47
C ASN A 244 -10.19 33.20 -8.10
N GLU A 245 -9.59 32.64 -9.16
CA GLU A 245 -8.35 33.14 -9.77
C GLU A 245 -8.44 34.63 -10.16
N ILE A 246 -9.56 35.06 -10.74
CA ILE A 246 -9.77 36.44 -11.16
C ILE A 246 -9.84 37.38 -9.95
N GLU A 247 -10.51 36.97 -8.88
CA GLU A 247 -10.59 37.75 -7.64
C GLU A 247 -9.23 37.84 -6.94
N ASN A 248 -8.50 36.72 -6.91
CA ASN A 248 -7.15 36.64 -6.36
C ASN A 248 -6.17 37.55 -7.13
N ARG A 249 -6.27 37.60 -8.47
CA ARG A 249 -5.50 38.54 -9.32
C ARG A 249 -5.88 39.99 -9.08
N MET A 250 -7.17 40.28 -8.94
CA MET A 250 -7.68 41.62 -8.64
C MET A 250 -7.21 42.14 -7.27
N HIS A 251 -6.98 41.23 -6.31
CA HIS A 251 -6.50 41.58 -4.97
C HIS A 251 -5.03 42.07 -4.95
N GLY A 252 -4.25 41.77 -5.99
CA GLY A 252 -2.85 42.19 -6.12
C GLY A 252 -2.66 43.68 -6.46
N PHE A 253 -3.72 44.38 -6.86
CA PHE A 253 -3.66 45.81 -7.20
C PHE A 253 -3.73 46.69 -5.95
N ARG A 254 -2.78 47.63 -5.81
CA ARG A 254 -2.74 48.58 -4.68
C ARG A 254 -3.92 49.56 -4.65
N SER A 255 -4.64 49.74 -5.76
CA SER A 255 -5.86 50.55 -5.87
C SER A 255 -6.98 49.70 -6.45
N LYS A 256 -8.14 49.65 -5.78
CA LYS A 256 -9.32 48.89 -6.20
C LYS A 256 -10.27 49.69 -7.11
N SER A 257 -9.98 50.97 -7.34
CA SER A 257 -10.87 51.84 -8.13
C SER A 257 -10.47 51.80 -9.61
N GLY A 258 -11.38 51.34 -10.46
CA GLY A 258 -11.29 51.47 -11.92
C GLY A 258 -10.72 50.29 -12.71
N VAL A 259 -10.43 49.15 -12.09
CA VAL A 259 -9.98 47.95 -12.84
C VAL A 259 -11.20 47.12 -13.26
N ASP A 260 -11.38 46.93 -14.57
CA ASP A 260 -12.47 46.12 -15.12
C ASP A 260 -12.11 44.62 -15.06
N VAL A 261 -12.95 43.85 -14.38
CA VAL A 261 -12.87 42.38 -14.23
C VAL A 261 -12.80 41.68 -15.59
N ASN A 262 -13.49 42.21 -16.61
CA ASN A 262 -13.49 41.66 -17.96
C ASN A 262 -12.11 41.75 -18.62
N ILE A 263 -11.35 42.82 -18.34
CA ILE A 263 -10.00 43.00 -18.88
C ILE A 263 -9.06 41.98 -18.23
N VAL A 264 -9.14 41.82 -16.90
CA VAL A 264 -8.30 40.86 -16.17
C VAL A 264 -8.56 39.42 -16.61
N ARG A 265 -9.82 39.05 -16.87
CA ARG A 265 -10.17 37.74 -17.44
C ARG A 265 -9.58 37.55 -18.83
N LYS A 266 -9.81 38.48 -19.76
CA LYS A 266 -9.26 38.38 -21.14
C LYS A 266 -7.74 38.29 -21.17
N LEU A 267 -7.05 39.04 -20.29
CA LEU A 267 -5.59 38.95 -20.16
C LEU A 267 -5.14 37.61 -19.57
N SER A 268 -5.93 37.03 -18.65
CA SER A 268 -5.63 35.71 -18.08
C SER A 268 -5.82 34.59 -19.11
N GLU A 269 -6.83 34.69 -19.97
CA GLU A 269 -7.08 33.79 -21.11
C GLU A 269 -5.95 33.90 -22.14
N MET A 270 -5.60 35.12 -22.57
CA MET A 270 -4.50 35.35 -23.52
C MET A 270 -3.16 34.82 -23.00
N LEU A 271 -2.85 35.03 -21.71
CA LEU A 271 -1.64 34.48 -21.10
C LEU A 271 -1.68 32.95 -21.11
N TYR A 272 -2.83 32.32 -20.91
CA TYR A 272 -2.92 30.87 -20.99
C TYR A 272 -2.73 30.36 -22.44
N GLU A 273 -3.31 31.02 -23.42
CA GLU A 273 -3.20 30.59 -24.83
C GLU A 273 -1.79 30.75 -25.41
N HIS A 274 -1.06 31.78 -24.98
CA HIS A 274 0.19 32.16 -25.63
C HIS A 274 1.44 32.08 -24.74
N ASN A 275 1.32 31.96 -23.42
CA ASN A 275 2.47 31.91 -22.52
C ASN A 275 2.79 30.47 -22.08
N VAL A 276 3.93 29.95 -22.58
CA VAL A 276 4.42 28.61 -22.28
C VAL A 276 4.64 28.34 -20.79
N HIS A 277 4.95 29.36 -19.98
CA HIS A 277 5.09 29.19 -18.53
C HIS A 277 3.72 29.07 -17.85
N ALA A 278 2.75 29.90 -18.23
CA ALA A 278 1.38 29.80 -17.71
C ALA A 278 0.74 28.44 -18.06
N GLN A 279 1.00 27.92 -19.27
CA GLN A 279 0.61 26.58 -19.68
C GLN A 279 1.29 25.51 -18.81
N SER A 280 2.60 25.60 -18.61
CA SER A 280 3.36 24.66 -17.78
C SER A 280 2.85 24.61 -16.32
N PHE A 281 2.57 25.75 -15.70
CA PHE A 281 2.01 25.79 -14.35
C PHE A 281 0.60 25.22 -14.26
N ARG A 282 -0.25 25.43 -15.28
CA ARG A 282 -1.59 24.80 -15.31
C ARG A 282 -1.51 23.30 -15.58
N MET A 283 -0.60 22.84 -16.44
CA MET A 283 -0.35 21.42 -16.64
C MET A 283 0.15 20.76 -15.35
N ALA A 284 1.03 21.42 -14.60
CA ALA A 284 1.47 20.95 -13.29
C ALA A 284 0.31 20.90 -12.29
N ARG A 285 -0.56 21.92 -12.26
CA ARG A 285 -1.80 21.92 -11.45
C ARG A 285 -2.72 20.77 -11.85
N ASP A 286 -2.96 20.56 -13.13
CA ASP A 286 -3.89 19.54 -13.63
C ASP A 286 -3.37 18.15 -13.26
N ARG A 287 -2.04 17.91 -13.40
CA ARG A 287 -1.38 16.70 -12.90
C ARG A 287 -1.49 16.52 -11.39
N LEU A 288 -1.29 17.59 -10.60
CA LEU A 288 -1.45 17.53 -9.14
C LEU A 288 -2.91 17.29 -8.72
N CYS A 289 -3.87 17.89 -9.43
CA CYS A 289 -5.29 17.73 -9.16
C CYS A 289 -5.79 16.35 -9.60
N GLU A 290 -5.22 15.81 -10.68
CA GLU A 290 -5.37 14.41 -11.08
C GLU A 290 -4.75 13.51 -10.01
N GLU A 291 -3.47 13.63 -9.64
CA GLU A 291 -2.85 12.83 -8.56
C GLU A 291 -3.69 12.80 -7.26
N VAL A 292 -4.23 13.96 -6.83
CA VAL A 292 -5.09 14.05 -5.64
C VAL A 292 -6.47 13.40 -5.85
N LYS A 293 -7.09 13.53 -7.04
CA LYS A 293 -8.35 12.84 -7.39
C LYS A 293 -8.17 11.36 -7.70
N MET A 294 -6.95 10.94 -8.07
CA MET A 294 -6.59 9.61 -8.56
C MET A 294 -5.99 8.73 -7.47
N SER A 295 -5.50 9.30 -6.36
CA SER A 295 -5.00 8.51 -5.24
C SER A 295 -6.14 7.85 -4.45
N ARG A 296 -6.15 6.51 -4.42
CA ARG A 296 -7.09 5.74 -3.60
C ARG A 296 -6.91 6.11 -2.12
N LYS A 297 -8.03 6.39 -1.43
CA LYS A 297 -8.04 6.68 0.01
C LYS A 297 -7.29 5.58 0.77
N VAL A 298 -6.43 5.99 1.70
CA VAL A 298 -5.75 5.06 2.61
C VAL A 298 -6.77 4.43 3.55
N ASP A 299 -6.64 3.13 3.75
CA ASP A 299 -7.41 2.34 4.71
C ASP A 299 -6.73 2.36 6.09
N SER A 300 -7.52 2.36 7.15
CA SER A 300 -6.99 2.20 8.52
C SER A 300 -6.58 0.75 8.76
N VAL A 301 -5.51 0.56 9.52
CA VAL A 301 -5.05 -0.77 9.94
C VAL A 301 -6.11 -1.49 10.76
N LYS A 302 -6.83 -0.78 11.63
CA LYS A 302 -7.87 -1.36 12.49
C LYS A 302 -9.04 -1.97 11.73
N ASP A 303 -9.33 -1.44 10.54
CA ASP A 303 -10.44 -1.90 9.72
C ASP A 303 -10.10 -3.22 9.00
N ILE A 304 -8.82 -3.63 8.95
CA ILE A 304 -8.37 -4.79 8.19
C ILE A 304 -9.12 -6.06 8.61
N ASN A 305 -9.85 -6.63 7.65
CA ASN A 305 -10.69 -7.80 7.82
C ASN A 305 -10.84 -8.55 6.48
N ASP A 306 -11.71 -9.56 6.44
CA ASP A 306 -11.94 -10.40 5.26
C ASP A 306 -12.99 -9.83 4.29
N SER A 307 -13.58 -8.66 4.58
CA SER A 307 -14.67 -8.09 3.78
C SER A 307 -14.21 -7.51 2.45
N LYS A 308 -12.90 -7.25 2.29
CA LYS A 308 -12.32 -6.80 1.03
C LYS A 308 -10.99 -7.47 0.74
N GLU A 309 -10.73 -7.61 -0.55
CA GLU A 309 -9.58 -8.32 -1.09
C GLU A 309 -8.32 -7.47 -1.19
N THR A 310 -8.49 -6.15 -1.26
CA THR A 310 -7.37 -5.21 -1.35
C THR A 310 -7.46 -4.14 -0.30
N TRP A 311 -6.33 -3.92 0.34
CA TRP A 311 -6.10 -2.88 1.34
C TRP A 311 -4.97 -1.99 0.83
N ARG A 312 -5.14 -0.68 1.01
CA ARG A 312 -4.12 0.34 0.74
C ARG A 312 -3.74 0.99 2.06
N LEU A 313 -2.56 0.68 2.56
CA LEU A 313 -2.13 1.08 3.90
C LEU A 313 -0.99 2.08 3.81
N ALA A 314 -1.10 3.19 4.53
CA ALA A 314 0.01 4.12 4.73
C ALA A 314 0.55 3.90 6.14
N VAL A 315 1.77 3.36 6.23
CA VAL A 315 2.29 2.84 7.48
C VAL A 315 3.77 3.17 7.68
N ARG A 316 4.22 3.14 8.93
CA ARG A 316 5.62 3.12 9.33
C ARG A 316 6.04 1.71 9.71
N ILE A 317 7.20 1.28 9.22
CA ILE A 317 7.84 0.02 9.61
C ILE A 317 8.44 0.23 10.99
N MET A 318 7.84 -0.37 12.01
CA MET A 318 8.27 -0.21 13.40
C MET A 318 9.45 -1.13 13.71
N ASP A 319 9.38 -2.36 13.23
CA ASP A 319 10.42 -3.36 13.39
C ASP A 319 10.37 -4.38 12.24
N VAL A 320 11.52 -4.96 11.89
CA VAL A 320 11.69 -6.01 10.88
C VAL A 320 12.74 -7.02 11.34
N TRP A 321 12.46 -8.31 11.17
CA TRP A 321 13.37 -9.37 11.57
C TRP A 321 13.26 -10.61 10.69
N SER A 322 14.36 -11.36 10.59
CA SER A 322 14.40 -12.66 9.93
C SER A 322 13.95 -13.77 10.87
N VAL A 323 13.14 -14.68 10.33
CA VAL A 323 12.73 -15.92 11.00
C VAL A 323 13.15 -17.08 10.11
N VAL A 324 13.77 -18.10 10.70
CA VAL A 324 14.14 -19.33 10.01
C VAL A 324 13.30 -20.46 10.57
N ASN A 325 12.53 -21.11 9.72
CA ASN A 325 11.70 -22.23 10.15
C ASN A 325 12.52 -23.51 10.35
N ASN A 326 11.88 -24.56 10.88
CA ASN A 326 12.54 -25.84 11.16
C ASN A 326 13.14 -26.54 9.92
N LYS A 327 12.79 -26.10 8.70
CA LYS A 327 13.35 -26.61 7.44
C LYS A 327 14.52 -25.77 6.93
N GLY A 328 14.97 -24.76 7.68
CA GLY A 328 16.04 -23.85 7.28
C GLY A 328 15.60 -22.77 6.28
N ILE A 329 14.30 -22.62 6.02
CA ILE A 329 13.79 -21.61 5.10
C ILE A 329 13.61 -20.29 5.85
N GLU A 330 14.28 -19.25 5.38
CA GLU A 330 14.21 -17.89 5.92
C GLU A 330 13.03 -17.11 5.31
N HIS A 331 12.28 -16.40 6.14
CA HIS A 331 11.30 -15.38 5.75
C HIS A 331 11.49 -14.12 6.62
N LEU A 332 10.95 -12.98 6.18
CA LEU A 332 10.93 -11.77 7.02
C LEU A 332 9.56 -11.61 7.66
N GLU A 333 9.58 -11.14 8.89
CA GLU A 333 8.41 -10.62 9.58
C GLU A 333 8.69 -9.16 9.93
N MET A 334 7.64 -8.35 9.89
CA MET A 334 7.70 -6.96 10.32
C MET A 334 6.42 -6.57 11.02
N ILE A 335 6.49 -5.52 11.83
CA ILE A 335 5.34 -4.86 12.42
C ILE A 335 5.24 -3.44 11.86
N VAL A 336 4.05 -3.10 11.35
CA VAL A 336 3.79 -1.79 10.76
C VAL A 336 2.71 -1.05 11.56
N MET A 337 2.73 0.28 11.51
CA MET A 337 1.81 1.15 12.25
C MET A 337 1.24 2.26 11.36
N ASP A 338 -0.06 2.52 11.43
CA ASP A 338 -0.69 3.65 10.72
C ASP A 338 -0.63 4.97 11.50
N SER A 339 -1.22 6.03 10.94
CA SER A 339 -1.27 7.35 11.58
C SER A 339 -2.08 7.41 12.88
N LEU A 340 -2.93 6.40 13.15
CA LEU A 340 -3.74 6.31 14.37
C LEU A 340 -3.03 5.54 15.48
N GLY A 341 -1.87 4.94 15.18
CA GLY A 341 -1.12 4.10 16.11
C GLY A 341 -1.58 2.64 16.10
N ASP A 342 -2.48 2.26 15.20
CA ASP A 342 -2.93 0.88 15.05
C ASP A 342 -1.84 0.05 14.35
N ARG A 343 -1.58 -1.15 14.88
CA ARG A 343 -0.45 -2.00 14.49
C ARG A 343 -0.92 -3.32 13.89
N ILE A 344 -0.23 -3.78 12.86
CA ILE A 344 -0.46 -5.10 12.25
C ILE A 344 0.85 -5.78 11.84
N GLN A 345 0.91 -7.11 12.02
CA GLN A 345 2.04 -7.91 11.59
C GLN A 345 1.97 -8.21 10.08
N VAL A 346 3.12 -8.16 9.44
CA VAL A 346 3.31 -8.43 8.02
C VAL A 346 4.38 -9.49 7.83
N LEU A 347 4.12 -10.45 6.93
CA LEU A 347 5.04 -11.51 6.54
C LEU A 347 5.50 -11.33 5.09
N ILE A 348 6.79 -11.49 4.85
CA ILE A 348 7.37 -11.55 3.50
C ILE A 348 7.91 -12.95 3.32
N ARG A 349 7.32 -13.70 2.39
CA ARG A 349 7.72 -15.09 2.13
C ARG A 349 9.12 -15.17 1.53
N HIS A 350 9.72 -16.34 1.68
CA HIS A 350 11.05 -16.67 1.17
C HIS A 350 11.24 -16.35 -0.32
N ASP A 351 10.26 -16.68 -1.15
CA ASP A 351 10.26 -16.46 -2.61
C ASP A 351 10.30 -14.98 -3.02
N HIS A 352 9.99 -14.07 -2.09
CA HIS A 352 10.08 -12.62 -2.30
C HIS A 352 11.11 -11.93 -1.40
N LEU A 353 11.86 -12.71 -0.62
CA LEU A 353 12.80 -12.19 0.38
C LEU A 353 13.88 -11.32 -0.26
N LEU A 354 14.49 -11.78 -1.36
CA LEU A 354 15.58 -11.08 -2.03
C LEU A 354 15.16 -9.69 -2.54
N LYS A 355 13.91 -9.54 -3.01
CA LYS A 355 13.36 -8.25 -3.47
C LYS A 355 13.30 -7.22 -2.35
N TRP A 356 12.99 -7.65 -1.12
CA TRP A 356 12.61 -6.74 -0.04
C TRP A 356 13.67 -6.56 1.05
N LYS A 357 14.58 -7.54 1.22
CA LYS A 357 15.53 -7.58 2.35
C LYS A 357 16.48 -6.37 2.38
N GLU A 358 16.86 -5.83 1.22
CA GLU A 358 17.75 -4.66 1.14
C GLU A 358 17.01 -3.33 1.16
N VAL A 359 15.73 -3.34 0.74
CA VAL A 359 14.89 -2.14 0.59
C VAL A 359 14.24 -1.76 1.92
N ILE A 360 13.81 -2.74 2.71
CA ILE A 360 13.06 -2.52 3.95
C ILE A 360 14.02 -2.18 5.08
N LYS A 361 13.79 -1.02 5.70
CA LYS A 361 14.48 -0.62 6.93
C LYS A 361 13.48 -0.13 7.95
N GLU A 362 13.86 -0.25 9.21
CA GLU A 362 13.09 0.29 10.33
C GLU A 362 12.91 1.79 10.20
N ASN A 363 11.81 2.28 10.75
CA ASN A 363 11.39 3.68 10.75
C ASN A 363 11.06 4.27 9.37
N MET A 364 11.23 3.52 8.28
CA MET A 364 10.74 3.92 6.97
C MET A 364 9.21 3.96 6.96
N THR A 365 8.67 4.96 6.28
CA THR A 365 7.25 5.04 5.94
C THR A 365 7.03 4.51 4.52
N CYS A 366 5.92 3.82 4.30
CA CYS A 366 5.58 3.25 3.02
C CYS A 366 4.06 3.18 2.78
N ILE A 367 3.69 3.08 1.52
CA ILE A 367 2.36 2.61 1.11
C ILE A 367 2.48 1.12 0.79
N ILE A 368 1.63 0.29 1.39
CA ILE A 368 1.47 -1.12 1.03
C ILE A 368 0.12 -1.29 0.33
N ASN A 369 0.17 -1.77 -0.90
CA ASN A 369 -0.99 -2.09 -1.73
C ASN A 369 -1.02 -3.58 -2.03
N ASN A 370 -2.23 -4.14 -2.12
CA ASN A 370 -2.46 -5.54 -2.50
C ASN A 370 -1.73 -6.56 -1.59
N GLY A 371 -1.56 -6.20 -0.32
CA GLY A 371 -1.15 -7.16 0.71
C GLY A 371 -2.27 -8.19 0.92
N SER A 372 -1.93 -9.48 0.90
CA SER A 372 -2.95 -10.52 1.10
C SER A 372 -3.23 -10.70 2.58
N VAL A 373 -4.50 -10.62 2.97
CA VAL A 373 -4.94 -10.68 4.37
C VAL A 373 -5.22 -12.12 4.77
N TYR A 374 -4.71 -12.52 5.93
CA TYR A 374 -4.93 -13.83 6.53
C TYR A 374 -5.24 -13.68 8.02
N ASN A 375 -5.78 -14.74 8.63
CA ASN A 375 -5.86 -14.82 10.09
C ASN A 375 -4.45 -14.77 10.69
N ASN A 376 -4.32 -14.05 11.81
CA ASN A 376 -3.10 -14.01 12.58
C ASN A 376 -2.94 -15.31 13.38
N ASP A 377 -2.37 -16.32 12.72
CA ASP A 377 -2.03 -17.65 13.23
C ASP A 377 -0.56 -17.75 13.65
N PHE A 378 0.14 -16.63 13.80
CA PHE A 378 1.50 -16.64 14.33
C PHE A 378 1.51 -17.25 15.73
N GLN A 379 2.49 -18.14 15.95
CA GLN A 379 2.75 -18.73 17.27
C GLN A 379 3.11 -17.63 18.29
N TRP A 380 3.84 -16.61 17.84
CA TRP A 380 4.25 -15.47 18.65
C TRP A 380 3.79 -14.17 17.99
N LYS A 381 2.86 -13.48 18.63
CA LYS A 381 2.27 -12.23 18.14
C LYS A 381 2.93 -11.04 18.81
N VAL A 382 3.23 -9.99 18.05
CA VAL A 382 3.80 -8.73 18.60
C VAL A 382 2.74 -7.61 18.72
N CYS A 383 1.52 -7.86 18.23
CA CYS A 383 0.37 -6.97 18.34
C CYS A 383 -0.94 -7.76 18.47
N ASP A 384 -2.00 -7.10 18.92
CA ASP A 384 -3.30 -7.75 19.17
C ASP A 384 -4.18 -7.90 17.91
N HIS A 385 -3.73 -7.43 16.75
CA HIS A 385 -4.52 -7.50 15.53
C HIS A 385 -4.81 -8.95 15.12
N SER A 386 -6.08 -9.25 14.87
CA SER A 386 -6.58 -10.61 14.56
C SER A 386 -6.19 -11.09 13.16
N LYS A 387 -5.84 -10.16 12.28
CA LYS A 387 -5.32 -10.41 10.93
C LYS A 387 -3.83 -10.12 10.81
N LYS A 388 -3.21 -10.73 9.82
CA LYS A 388 -1.87 -10.42 9.33
C LYS A 388 -1.90 -10.14 7.83
N ILE A 389 -0.90 -9.43 7.35
CA ILE A 389 -0.70 -9.21 5.91
C ILE A 389 0.44 -10.10 5.44
N VAL A 390 0.30 -10.69 4.26
CA VAL A 390 1.36 -11.44 3.60
C VAL A 390 1.70 -10.76 2.29
N LEU A 391 2.96 -10.39 2.12
CA LEU A 391 3.47 -9.83 0.88
C LEU A 391 3.74 -10.98 -0.10
N LEU A 392 3.00 -10.97 -1.19
CA LEU A 392 3.10 -11.92 -2.30
C LEU A 392 3.58 -11.18 -3.55
N GLY A 393 3.75 -11.88 -4.67
CA GLY A 393 4.22 -11.29 -5.93
C GLY A 393 3.42 -10.04 -6.36
N GLY A 394 2.11 -10.02 -6.10
CA GLY A 394 1.21 -8.89 -6.41
C GLY A 394 1.16 -7.76 -5.40
N THR A 395 1.92 -7.84 -4.32
CA THR A 395 2.01 -6.74 -3.37
C THR A 395 2.95 -5.67 -3.91
N ILE A 396 2.44 -4.45 -3.97
CA ILE A 396 3.23 -3.25 -4.27
C ILE A 396 3.52 -2.58 -2.93
N MET A 397 4.78 -2.25 -2.68
CA MET A 397 5.15 -1.44 -1.53
C MET A 397 6.09 -0.32 -1.98
N LYS A 398 5.69 0.91 -1.69
CA LYS A 398 6.40 2.12 -2.10
C LYS A 398 6.89 2.85 -0.87
N ALA A 399 8.21 3.04 -0.76
CA ALA A 399 8.78 3.91 0.26
C ALA A 399 8.39 5.37 -0.04
N ILE A 400 7.79 6.04 0.94
CA ILE A 400 7.37 7.44 0.83
C ILE A 400 7.50 8.08 2.21
N GLU A 401 7.97 9.31 2.28
CA GLU A 401 8.04 10.04 3.55
C GLU A 401 6.64 10.51 3.97
N LEU A 402 6.13 9.99 5.09
CA LEU A 402 4.80 10.32 5.60
C LEU A 402 4.92 11.04 6.94
N GLN A 403 4.68 12.35 6.92
CA GLN A 403 4.84 13.23 8.08
C GLN A 403 3.79 12.97 9.19
N ASN A 404 2.61 12.47 8.81
CA ASN A 404 1.47 12.30 9.72
C ASN A 404 1.45 10.96 10.46
N ILE A 405 2.46 10.11 10.29
CA ILE A 405 2.56 8.84 11.01
C ILE A 405 3.50 9.01 12.19
N PRO A 406 3.10 8.64 13.43
CA PRO A 406 3.96 8.75 14.60
C PRO A 406 5.34 8.11 14.37
N PRO A 407 6.41 8.68 14.94
CA PRO A 407 7.74 8.08 14.86
C PRO A 407 7.76 6.69 15.49
N LYS A 408 8.75 5.87 15.09
CA LYS A 408 9.00 4.60 15.77
C LYS A 408 9.14 4.86 17.27
N GLY A 409 8.38 4.12 18.06
CA GLY A 409 8.45 4.09 19.52
C GLY A 409 8.19 2.68 20.03
N TYR A 410 8.36 2.50 21.33
CA TYR A 410 8.24 1.21 22.01
C TYR A 410 6.95 1.12 22.84
N PHE A 411 6.42 -0.09 23.01
CA PHE A 411 5.18 -0.32 23.74
C PHE A 411 5.46 -1.12 25.00
N PHE A 412 5.98 -0.44 26.03
CA PHE A 412 6.45 -1.09 27.24
C PHE A 412 5.32 -1.71 28.06
N LYS A 413 5.50 -2.97 28.44
CA LYS A 413 4.58 -3.70 29.30
C LYS A 413 4.82 -3.39 30.77
N ASP A 414 3.74 -3.17 31.52
CA ASP A 414 3.79 -2.91 32.96
C ASP A 414 4.25 -4.16 33.74
N PHE A 415 5.23 -4.00 34.62
CA PHE A 415 5.79 -5.13 35.37
C PHE A 415 4.77 -5.70 36.37
N GLY A 416 3.89 -4.87 36.93
CA GLY A 416 2.80 -5.32 37.79
C GLY A 416 1.84 -6.26 37.06
N GLU A 417 1.52 -5.98 35.80
CA GLU A 417 0.71 -6.89 34.97
C GLU A 417 1.42 -8.21 34.64
N ILE A 418 2.74 -8.16 34.41
CA ILE A 418 3.56 -9.37 34.19
C ILE A 418 3.53 -10.26 35.43
N LEU A 419 3.79 -9.68 36.61
CA LEU A 419 3.81 -10.39 37.89
C LEU A 419 2.43 -10.96 38.26
N GLN A 420 1.35 -10.30 37.86
CA GLN A 420 -0.03 -10.77 38.06
C GLN A 420 -0.46 -11.84 37.04
N GLY A 421 0.38 -12.20 36.06
CA GLY A 421 0.04 -13.19 35.03
C GLY A 421 -1.05 -12.71 34.07
N LYS A 422 -1.22 -11.40 33.87
CA LYS A 422 -2.23 -10.82 32.97
C LYS A 422 -1.78 -10.75 31.51
N CYS A 423 -0.54 -11.17 31.22
CA CYS A 423 0.00 -11.19 29.87
C CYS A 423 -0.55 -12.37 29.07
N LYS A 424 -0.83 -12.16 27.78
CA LYS A 424 -1.18 -13.26 26.88
C LYS A 424 0.06 -14.13 26.68
N THR A 425 -0.12 -15.45 26.74
CA THR A 425 0.98 -16.41 26.65
C THR A 425 1.64 -16.49 25.28
N ASP A 426 0.95 -16.04 24.23
CA ASP A 426 1.40 -16.03 22.84
C ASP A 426 1.81 -14.62 22.37
N ARG A 427 1.88 -13.64 23.27
CA ARG A 427 2.23 -12.24 22.94
C ARG A 427 3.64 -11.90 23.40
N LEU A 428 4.39 -11.28 22.50
CA LEU A 428 5.70 -10.69 22.77
C LEU A 428 5.53 -9.23 23.19
N GLU A 429 6.31 -8.80 24.18
CA GLU A 429 6.16 -7.51 24.83
C GLU A 429 7.48 -6.71 24.80
N ASP A 430 7.42 -5.39 24.69
CA ASP A 430 8.61 -4.57 24.91
C ASP A 430 8.80 -4.35 26.43
N ILE A 431 10.04 -4.46 26.89
CA ILE A 431 10.40 -4.36 28.31
C ILE A 431 11.49 -3.30 28.45
N ILE A 432 11.35 -2.40 29.42
CA ILE A 432 12.39 -1.48 29.85
C ILE A 432 12.55 -1.53 31.37
N GLY A 433 13.78 -1.58 31.85
CA GLY A 433 14.07 -1.63 33.28
C GLY A 433 15.53 -1.42 33.61
N ALA A 434 15.80 -0.93 34.82
CA ALA A 434 17.14 -0.90 35.37
C ALA A 434 17.51 -2.28 35.92
N VAL A 435 18.71 -2.77 35.62
CA VAL A 435 19.24 -3.99 36.22
C VAL A 435 19.59 -3.68 37.67
N SER A 436 18.90 -4.34 38.61
CA SER A 436 19.19 -4.20 40.04
C SER A 436 20.19 -5.25 40.52
N GLU A 437 20.06 -6.48 40.04
CA GLU A 437 20.87 -7.62 40.48
C GLU A 437 21.16 -8.59 39.34
N ILE A 438 22.31 -9.27 39.41
CA ILE A 438 22.62 -10.42 38.53
C ILE A 438 22.50 -11.71 39.33
N ASN A 439 21.49 -12.50 38.98
CA ASN A 439 21.13 -13.73 39.69
C ASN A 439 22.00 -14.91 39.29
N HIS A 440 22.27 -15.06 37.99
CA HIS A 440 22.95 -16.23 37.47
C HIS A 440 23.69 -15.90 36.18
N ILE A 441 24.91 -16.43 36.04
CA ILE A 441 25.69 -16.37 34.81
C ILE A 441 26.11 -17.80 34.47
N GLN A 442 25.68 -18.28 33.31
CA GLN A 442 26.16 -19.52 32.71
C GLN A 442 27.01 -19.19 31.49
N SER A 443 28.30 -19.50 31.57
CA SER A 443 29.26 -19.31 30.49
C SER A 443 29.16 -20.42 29.43
N ASN A 444 29.62 -20.11 28.22
CA ASN A 444 29.65 -21.05 27.10
C ASN A 444 30.61 -22.21 27.41
N THR A 445 30.05 -23.38 27.74
CA THR A 445 30.79 -24.63 27.93
C THR A 445 30.21 -25.68 26.98
N PRO A 446 30.98 -26.69 26.54
CA PRO A 446 30.48 -27.70 25.61
C PRO A 446 29.16 -28.32 26.11
N GLY A 447 28.09 -28.16 25.32
CA GLY A 447 26.74 -28.66 25.65
C GLY A 447 25.85 -27.72 26.48
N LYS A 448 26.33 -26.53 26.89
CA LYS A 448 25.55 -25.53 27.62
C LYS A 448 25.51 -24.19 26.88
N LYS A 449 24.30 -23.65 26.72
CA LYS A 449 24.07 -22.31 26.13
C LYS A 449 24.45 -21.22 27.13
N VAL A 450 24.92 -20.07 26.63
CA VAL A 450 25.12 -18.88 27.47
C VAL A 450 23.78 -18.41 28.02
N VAL A 451 23.71 -18.13 29.31
CA VAL A 451 22.52 -17.56 29.96
C VAL A 451 22.95 -16.55 31.00
N VAL A 452 22.34 -15.37 30.98
CA VAL A 452 22.45 -14.40 32.06
C VAL A 452 21.07 -14.11 32.60
N SER A 453 20.85 -14.41 33.87
CA SER A 453 19.61 -14.08 34.58
C SER A 453 19.84 -12.81 35.39
N VAL A 454 19.09 -11.76 35.09
CA VAL A 454 19.14 -10.47 35.78
C VAL A 454 17.78 -10.15 36.39
N VAL A 455 17.77 -9.34 37.45
CA VAL A 455 16.56 -8.73 37.99
C VAL A 455 16.43 -7.35 37.38
N LEU A 456 15.31 -7.10 36.70
CA LEU A 456 14.95 -5.78 36.20
C LEU A 456 13.99 -5.12 37.16
N LYS A 457 14.23 -3.84 37.45
CA LYS A 457 13.39 -2.99 38.28
C LYS A 457 12.79 -1.86 37.43
N ASP A 458 11.47 -1.67 37.53
CA ASP A 458 10.79 -0.53 36.89
C ASP A 458 10.82 0.73 37.79
N LEU A 459 10.31 1.85 37.27
CA LEU A 459 10.23 3.12 38.02
C LEU A 459 9.25 3.08 39.20
N LYS A 460 8.38 2.07 39.28
CA LYS A 460 7.44 1.85 40.39
C LYS A 460 8.04 0.97 41.48
N GLY A 461 9.25 0.43 41.26
CA GLY A 461 9.93 -0.48 42.18
C GLY A 461 9.52 -1.94 42.05
N ASN A 462 8.73 -2.31 41.05
CA ASN A 462 8.44 -3.72 40.76
C ASN A 462 9.67 -4.38 40.16
N CYS A 463 9.92 -5.63 40.55
CA CYS A 463 11.05 -6.41 40.06
C CYS A 463 10.58 -7.65 39.30
N ILE A 464 11.16 -7.89 38.12
CA ILE A 464 10.94 -9.11 37.32
C ILE A 464 12.27 -9.78 36.98
N ASN A 465 12.26 -11.10 36.85
CA ASN A 465 13.42 -11.84 36.35
C ASN A 465 13.46 -11.78 34.82
N CYS A 466 14.63 -11.48 34.26
CA CYS A 466 14.90 -11.46 32.83
C CYS A 466 16.03 -12.43 32.50
N ASN A 467 15.76 -13.41 31.63
CA ASN A 467 16.75 -14.39 31.17
C ASN A 467 17.23 -14.04 29.76
N LEU A 468 18.50 -13.66 29.62
CA LEU A 468 19.15 -13.33 28.37
C LEU A 468 19.97 -14.54 27.88
N TRP A 469 19.54 -15.12 26.76
CA TRP A 469 20.13 -16.35 26.20
C TRP A 469 21.12 -16.05 25.09
N GLU A 470 22.11 -16.93 24.94
CA GLU A 470 23.05 -16.98 23.81
C GLU A 470 23.70 -15.62 23.50
N ILE A 471 23.45 -15.07 22.31
CA ILE A 471 24.04 -13.81 21.85
C ILE A 471 23.63 -12.62 22.72
N TYR A 472 22.42 -12.65 23.31
CA TYR A 472 21.92 -11.58 24.17
C TYR A 472 22.62 -11.59 25.52
N GLY A 473 22.77 -12.77 26.12
CA GLY A 473 23.56 -12.95 27.35
C GLY A 473 25.02 -12.54 27.13
N SER A 474 25.58 -12.93 25.99
CA SER A 474 26.96 -12.58 25.62
C SER A 474 27.14 -11.07 25.44
N LYS A 475 26.19 -10.40 24.77
CA LYS A 475 26.17 -8.92 24.62
C LYS A 475 26.10 -8.23 25.98
N PHE A 476 25.24 -8.71 26.89
CA PHE A 476 25.15 -8.15 28.24
C PHE A 476 26.45 -8.32 29.02
N LEU A 477 27.06 -9.51 29.01
CA LEU A 477 28.32 -9.74 29.73
C LEU A 477 29.45 -8.88 29.18
N ALA A 478 29.53 -8.70 27.86
CA ALA A 478 30.52 -7.82 27.25
C ALA A 478 30.36 -6.38 27.76
N TYR A 479 29.12 -5.86 27.81
CA TYR A 479 28.83 -4.53 28.34
C TYR A 479 29.14 -4.44 29.84
N TYR A 480 28.67 -5.40 30.63
CA TYR A 480 28.81 -5.42 32.09
C TYR A 480 30.29 -5.51 32.52
N ASN A 481 31.12 -6.27 31.79
CA ASN A 481 32.52 -6.43 32.14
C ASN A 481 33.42 -5.31 31.62
N ASP A 482 32.93 -4.39 30.79
CA ASP A 482 33.72 -3.23 30.34
C ASP A 482 33.96 -2.27 31.53
N PRO A 483 35.24 -1.99 31.90
CA PRO A 483 35.57 -1.08 33.00
C PRO A 483 35.08 0.37 32.82
N LYS A 484 34.72 0.77 31.60
CA LYS A 484 34.14 2.09 31.32
C LYS A 484 32.69 2.20 31.82
N ASN A 485 32.01 1.06 31.98
CA ASN A 485 30.61 0.99 32.36
C ASN A 485 30.48 0.74 33.87
N ASN A 486 30.46 1.82 34.66
CA ASN A 486 30.43 1.76 36.14
C ASN A 486 29.17 2.36 36.78
N GLY A 487 28.21 2.81 35.99
CA GLY A 487 26.93 3.34 36.48
C GLY A 487 25.79 2.32 36.39
N ALA A 488 24.57 2.83 36.55
CA ALA A 488 23.36 2.05 36.31
C ALA A 488 23.34 1.43 34.91
N ILE A 489 22.70 0.27 34.81
CA ILE A 489 22.49 -0.42 33.54
C ILE A 489 21.00 -0.47 33.27
N VAL A 490 20.54 0.32 32.30
CA VAL A 490 19.16 0.28 31.80
C VAL A 490 19.15 -0.58 30.54
N ILE A 491 18.24 -1.55 30.54
CA ILE A 491 18.01 -2.45 29.41
C ILE A 491 16.66 -2.15 28.81
N LEU A 492 16.63 -2.09 27.48
CA LEU A 492 15.43 -2.21 26.67
C LEU A 492 15.50 -3.53 25.88
N LEU A 493 14.55 -4.42 26.11
CA LEU A 493 14.39 -5.69 25.39
C LEU A 493 13.09 -5.67 24.58
N THR A 494 13.20 -5.67 23.25
CA THR A 494 12.02 -5.77 22.38
C THR A 494 11.55 -7.20 22.21
N HIS A 495 10.26 -7.38 21.94
CA HIS A 495 9.64 -8.67 21.65
C HIS A 495 9.99 -9.77 22.67
N ALA A 496 10.00 -9.43 23.96
CA ALA A 496 10.28 -10.36 25.03
C ALA A 496 9.13 -11.36 25.20
N MET A 497 9.48 -12.64 25.37
CA MET A 497 8.52 -13.66 25.78
C MET A 497 8.25 -13.52 27.28
N VAL A 498 6.97 -13.51 27.66
CA VAL A 498 6.53 -13.53 29.05
C VAL A 498 6.05 -14.92 29.42
N LYS A 499 6.64 -15.51 30.47
CA LYS A 499 6.23 -16.81 31.00
C LYS A 499 6.44 -16.85 32.50
N ASP A 500 5.41 -17.27 33.24
CA ASP A 500 5.46 -17.47 34.70
C ASP A 500 6.00 -16.25 35.47
N GLY A 501 5.58 -15.04 35.06
CA GLY A 501 6.02 -13.77 35.68
C GLY A 501 7.47 -13.37 35.37
N GLN A 502 8.13 -14.06 34.44
CA GLN A 502 9.49 -13.80 34.00
C GLN A 502 9.52 -13.46 32.51
N VAL A 503 10.58 -12.76 32.10
CA VAL A 503 10.79 -12.37 30.71
C VAL A 503 12.06 -13.00 30.14
N SER A 504 12.09 -13.19 28.82
CA SER A 504 13.27 -13.68 28.09
C SER A 504 13.25 -13.20 26.66
N ASN A 505 14.41 -13.14 26.01
CA ASN A 505 14.46 -12.87 24.57
C ASN A 505 13.80 -14.02 23.79
N ALA A 506 13.08 -13.70 22.72
CA ALA A 506 12.61 -14.67 21.75
C ALA A 506 13.79 -15.28 20.96
N TRP A 507 13.54 -16.40 20.27
CA TRP A 507 14.54 -17.02 19.39
C TRP A 507 14.92 -16.15 18.20
N SER A 508 14.01 -15.30 17.75
CA SER A 508 14.19 -14.35 16.65
C SER A 508 13.38 -13.10 16.92
N GLY A 509 13.80 -11.96 16.36
CA GLY A 509 13.09 -10.69 16.45
C GLY A 509 13.47 -9.81 17.64
N SER A 510 13.79 -10.38 18.82
CA SER A 510 14.18 -9.56 19.97
C SER A 510 15.42 -8.70 19.71
N LYS A 511 15.44 -7.51 20.28
CA LYS A 511 16.59 -6.61 20.31
C LYS A 511 16.89 -6.22 21.73
N LEU A 512 18.16 -6.29 22.10
CA LEU A 512 18.67 -5.88 23.39
C LEU A 512 19.47 -4.59 23.23
N LEU A 513 18.94 -3.49 23.75
CA LEU A 513 19.63 -2.20 23.85
C LEU A 513 20.05 -1.99 25.31
N ILE A 514 21.32 -1.64 25.52
CA ILE A 514 21.91 -1.50 26.86
C ILE A 514 22.52 -0.11 26.94
N ASN A 515 21.90 0.79 27.71
CA ASN A 515 22.32 2.19 27.83
C ASN A 515 22.59 2.87 26.47
N GLU A 516 21.86 2.49 25.43
CA GLU A 516 21.98 3.10 24.10
C GLU A 516 21.46 4.54 24.16
N ASP A 517 22.02 5.40 23.31
CA ASP A 517 21.69 6.83 23.25
C ASP A 517 20.35 7.07 22.52
N ILE A 518 19.25 6.65 23.17
CA ILE A 518 17.88 6.80 22.67
C ILE A 518 16.98 7.50 23.71
N PRO A 519 15.95 8.25 23.27
CA PRO A 519 15.10 9.04 24.16
C PRO A 519 14.47 8.24 25.31
N GLU A 520 14.03 7.01 25.06
CA GLU A 520 13.36 6.17 26.05
C GLU A 520 14.30 5.74 27.18
N ILE A 521 15.54 5.38 26.86
CA ILE A 521 16.54 5.00 27.86
C ILE A 521 17.00 6.23 28.64
N GLN A 522 17.23 7.36 27.97
CA GLN A 522 17.60 8.62 28.62
C GLN A 522 16.51 9.10 29.59
N ASP A 523 15.24 9.09 29.16
CA ASP A 523 14.10 9.45 30.00
C ASP A 523 13.98 8.52 31.21
N PHE A 524 14.08 7.20 31.00
CA PHE A 524 14.06 6.22 32.08
C PHE A 524 15.21 6.46 33.08
N MET A 525 16.44 6.62 32.58
CA MET A 525 17.63 6.88 33.40
C MET A 525 17.48 8.16 34.23
N SER A 526 16.93 9.23 33.64
CA SER A 526 16.73 10.51 34.34
C SER A 526 15.75 10.43 35.51
N LYS A 527 14.81 9.47 35.45
CA LYS A 527 13.78 9.25 36.47
C LYS A 527 14.22 8.27 37.56
N LEU A 528 15.35 7.60 37.41
CA LEU A 528 15.91 6.76 38.46
C LEU A 528 16.36 7.60 39.66
N PRO A 529 16.30 7.06 40.90
CA PRO A 529 16.90 7.70 42.06
C PRO A 529 18.40 8.00 41.86
N THR A 530 18.88 9.16 42.33
CA THR A 530 20.26 9.63 42.10
C THR A 530 21.35 8.66 42.59
N ASN A 531 21.07 7.90 43.65
CA ASN A 531 21.94 6.84 44.14
C ASN A 531 21.99 5.66 43.15
N GLU A 532 20.83 5.21 42.67
CA GLU A 532 20.73 4.08 41.73
C GLU A 532 21.39 4.41 40.38
N GLN A 533 21.34 5.66 39.90
CA GLN A 533 22.00 6.08 38.66
C GLN A 533 23.52 5.85 38.63
N LYS A 534 24.18 5.89 39.80
CA LYS A 534 25.64 5.83 39.93
C LYS A 534 26.15 4.46 40.34
N GLU A 535 25.27 3.54 40.65
CA GLU A 535 25.64 2.22 41.16
C GLU A 535 25.56 1.17 40.05
N LYS A 536 26.66 0.46 39.86
CA LYS A 536 26.68 -0.73 39.01
C LYS A 536 25.99 -1.88 39.73
N PRO A 537 25.09 -2.64 39.06
CA PRO A 537 24.43 -3.78 39.68
C PRO A 537 25.44 -4.82 40.15
N THR A 538 25.18 -5.42 41.31
CA THR A 538 26.03 -6.45 41.88
C THR A 538 25.56 -7.85 41.50
N GLN A 539 26.52 -8.76 41.36
CA GLN A 539 26.24 -10.18 41.26
C GLN A 539 25.83 -10.75 42.62
N SER A 540 24.69 -11.45 42.67
CA SER A 540 24.14 -11.95 43.93
C SER A 540 25.10 -12.94 44.61
N ALA A 541 25.23 -12.85 45.94
CA ALA A 541 26.14 -13.70 46.73
C ALA A 541 25.84 -15.21 46.62
N LYS A 542 24.61 -15.59 46.23
CA LYS A 542 24.20 -16.98 46.00
C LYS A 542 24.71 -17.57 44.68
N SER A 543 25.23 -16.75 43.78
CA SER A 543 25.70 -17.18 42.45
C SER A 543 27.21 -17.46 42.36
N LEU A 544 27.96 -17.08 43.40
CA LEU A 544 29.42 -17.27 43.50
C LEU A 544 29.82 -18.67 44.03
N SER A 545 28.84 -19.54 44.31
CA SER A 545 29.05 -20.84 44.96
C SER A 545 28.90 -22.06 44.04
N ASN A 546 28.99 -21.90 42.72
CA ASN A 546 28.94 -23.01 41.75
C ASN A 546 30.17 -23.04 40.83
#